data_AF-A0AAV4RV85-F1
#
_entry.id   AF-A0AAV4RV85-F1
#
_cell.length_a   1.000
_cell.length_b   1.000
_cell.length_c   1.000
_cell.angle_alpha   90.00
_cell.angle_beta   90.00
_cell.angle_gamma   90.00
#
_symmetry.space_group_name_H-M   'P 1'
#
loop_
_entity.id
_entity.type
_entity.pdbx_description
1 polymer ?
#
loop_
_entity_poly.entity_id
_entity_poly.type
_entity_poly.pdbx_seq_one_letter_code
_entity_poly.pdbx_strand_id
1 'polypeptide(L)'
;MSEESNENTEKKYTETLGDPTGIEFFPERRGDKIARGWFRTLFVGEGRDNLQKLKCERQVHNVISESPLIKLMMDALKTTGCAIDLNRHISCEPCSKVVTGGYDAEMNQIVVCQNTATSKSAVHGALAHEMVHMFDFCRAHVDFKNVDHLLCTEIRAANLMHCSFMSALVMGTASLIRIKKQHQECVKRKALASVMAVRDLSPEEAKAAMDRVFTKCYNDLEPLGRRLRRNSEDIHKVYRERYLNGYGYS
;
A
#
# COMPACT_ATOMS: atom_id res chain seq x y z
N MET A 1 53.08 -10.57 20.65
CA MET A 1 53.58 -10.69 19.29
C MET A 1 52.71 -11.71 18.60
N SER A 2 51.76 -11.39 17.72
CA SER A 2 51.29 -10.16 17.08
C SER A 2 49.98 -10.62 16.42
N GLU A 3 48.81 -10.07 16.78
CA GLU A 3 48.13 -9.02 16.00
C GLU A 3 48.31 -9.17 14.48
N GLU A 4 47.29 -9.73 13.83
CA GLU A 4 46.78 -9.36 12.49
C GLU A 4 45.67 -10.35 12.08
N SER A 5 44.40 -9.92 12.14
CA SER A 5 43.31 -10.37 11.25
C SER A 5 41.92 -9.76 11.56
N ASN A 6 41.81 -8.72 12.40
CA ASN A 6 40.51 -8.14 12.78
C ASN A 6 39.93 -7.10 11.81
N GLU A 7 40.59 -6.77 10.69
CA GLU A 7 40.12 -5.67 9.82
C GLU A 7 39.23 -6.11 8.65
N ASN A 8 39.16 -7.42 8.35
CA ASN A 8 38.48 -7.92 7.15
C ASN A 8 37.07 -8.46 7.41
N THR A 9 36.67 -8.62 8.68
CA THR A 9 35.36 -9.17 9.08
C THR A 9 34.32 -8.07 9.33
N GLU A 10 34.74 -6.83 9.60
CA GLU A 10 33.82 -5.69 9.77
C GLU A 10 33.28 -5.11 8.45
N LYS A 11 33.97 -5.31 7.32
CA LYS A 11 33.55 -4.74 6.02
C LYS A 11 32.47 -5.53 5.28
N LYS A 12 32.04 -6.69 5.77
CA LYS A 12 31.09 -7.58 5.08
C LYS A 12 29.65 -7.52 5.61
N TYR A 13 29.40 -6.75 6.67
CA TYR A 13 28.09 -6.68 7.34
C TYR A 13 27.32 -5.37 7.12
N THR A 14 27.76 -4.51 6.19
CA THR A 14 27.13 -3.20 5.94
C THR A 14 26.33 -3.09 4.64
N GLU A 15 26.18 -4.17 3.86
CA GLU A 15 25.35 -4.17 2.64
C GLU A 15 24.15 -5.13 2.80
N THR A 16 23.08 -4.63 3.42
CA THR A 16 21.67 -4.72 3.01
C THR A 16 20.79 -4.26 4.18
N LEU A 17 20.90 -2.98 4.55
CA LEU A 17 19.88 -2.31 5.34
C LEU A 17 18.74 -1.97 4.37
N GLY A 18 17.60 -2.63 4.50
CA GLY A 18 16.42 -2.31 3.70
C GLY A 18 16.03 -0.84 3.91
N ASP A 19 15.75 -0.12 2.82
CA ASP A 19 15.36 1.29 2.91
C ASP A 19 14.08 1.42 3.75
N PRO A 20 14.08 2.24 4.81
CA PRO A 20 12.91 2.42 5.64
C PRO A 20 11.65 2.83 4.85
N THR A 21 11.81 3.44 3.69
CA THR A 21 10.70 3.92 2.87
C THR A 21 10.10 2.83 1.97
N GLY A 22 10.73 1.66 1.84
CA GLY A 22 10.32 0.62 0.90
C GLY A 22 10.73 0.91 -0.56
N ILE A 23 11.56 1.92 -0.79
CA ILE A 23 12.08 2.27 -2.13
C ILE A 23 12.88 1.11 -2.76
N GLU A 24 13.39 0.16 -1.96
CA GLU A 24 14.07 -1.03 -2.47
C GLU A 24 13.25 -1.87 -3.47
N PHE A 25 11.90 -1.82 -3.37
CA PHE A 25 11.02 -2.54 -4.27
C PHE A 25 10.88 -1.90 -5.66
N PHE A 26 11.39 -0.67 -5.84
CA PHE A 26 11.32 0.16 -7.05
C PHE A 26 12.74 0.44 -7.59
N PRO A 27 13.41 -0.56 -8.17
CA PRO A 27 14.83 -0.49 -8.52
C PRO A 27 15.16 0.66 -9.49
N GLU A 28 14.28 0.97 -10.43
CA GLU A 28 14.52 2.06 -11.41
C GLU A 28 14.63 3.43 -10.73
N ARG A 29 14.00 3.65 -9.57
CA ARG A 29 14.09 4.90 -8.79
C ARG A 29 15.45 5.10 -8.13
N ARG A 30 16.19 4.03 -7.87
CA ARG A 30 17.56 4.06 -7.33
C ARG A 30 18.64 4.06 -8.41
N GLY A 31 18.23 4.08 -9.70
CA GLY A 31 19.15 3.90 -10.83
C GLY A 31 19.54 2.45 -11.09
N ASP A 32 18.95 1.50 -10.36
CA ASP A 32 19.18 0.07 -10.57
C ASP A 32 18.39 -0.43 -11.78
N LYS A 33 19.02 -1.28 -12.60
CA LYS A 33 18.33 -1.98 -13.68
C LYS A 33 17.79 -3.30 -13.16
N ILE A 34 16.50 -3.57 -13.38
CA ILE A 34 15.96 -4.92 -13.16
C ILE A 34 16.74 -5.89 -14.05
N ALA A 35 17.41 -6.87 -13.46
CA ALA A 35 18.22 -7.85 -14.17
C ALA A 35 17.36 -8.61 -15.21
N ARG A 36 17.39 -8.15 -16.46
CA ARG A 36 16.79 -8.86 -17.60
C ARG A 36 17.87 -9.80 -18.14
N GLY A 37 17.60 -11.12 -18.13
CA GLY A 37 18.51 -12.08 -18.74
C GLY A 37 18.80 -11.71 -20.20
N TRP A 38 20.06 -11.83 -20.63
CA TRP A 38 20.53 -11.35 -21.94
C TRP A 38 19.70 -11.89 -23.13
N PHE A 39 19.23 -13.14 -23.04
CA PHE A 39 18.29 -13.74 -24.00
C PHE A 39 16.96 -12.98 -24.13
N ARG A 40 16.41 -12.45 -23.02
CA ARG A 40 15.12 -11.72 -23.05
C ARG A 40 15.28 -10.33 -23.69
N THR A 41 16.41 -9.66 -23.49
CA THR A 41 16.68 -8.35 -24.10
C THR A 41 16.84 -8.46 -25.62
N LEU A 42 17.53 -9.50 -26.09
CA LEU A 42 17.78 -9.75 -27.52
C LEU A 42 16.56 -10.31 -28.29
N PHE A 43 15.71 -11.13 -27.66
CA PHE A 43 14.62 -11.82 -28.37
C PHE A 43 13.19 -11.33 -28.02
N VAL A 44 13.00 -10.58 -26.93
CA VAL A 44 11.64 -10.18 -26.45
C VAL A 44 11.42 -8.66 -26.47
N GLY A 45 12.48 -7.86 -26.58
CA GLY A 45 12.43 -6.42 -26.88
C GLY A 45 11.82 -5.52 -25.80
N GLU A 46 12.26 -4.26 -25.78
CA GLU A 46 11.70 -3.15 -24.97
C GLU A 46 10.17 -2.99 -25.13
N GLY A 47 9.59 -3.53 -26.21
CA GLY A 47 8.15 -3.50 -26.49
C GLY A 47 7.25 -4.19 -25.47
N ARG A 48 7.72 -5.24 -24.77
CA ARG A 48 6.88 -5.93 -23.76
C ARG A 48 6.71 -5.10 -22.49
N ASP A 49 7.76 -4.41 -22.05
CA ASP A 49 7.72 -3.54 -20.87
C ASP A 49 6.88 -2.28 -21.17
N ASN A 50 7.02 -1.69 -22.37
CA ASN A 50 6.13 -0.61 -22.81
C ASN A 50 4.65 -1.06 -22.90
N LEU A 51 4.38 -2.28 -23.38
CA LEU A 51 3.02 -2.80 -23.42
C LEU A 51 2.44 -3.03 -22.00
N GLN A 52 3.25 -3.48 -21.05
CA GLN A 52 2.83 -3.62 -19.66
C GLN A 52 2.53 -2.26 -19.03
N LYS A 53 3.39 -1.27 -19.28
CA LYS A 53 3.18 0.11 -18.84
C LYS A 53 1.87 0.69 -19.36
N LEU A 54 1.64 0.63 -20.67
CA LEU A 54 0.40 1.13 -21.31
C LEU A 54 -0.85 0.41 -20.80
N LYS A 55 -0.75 -0.90 -20.53
CA LYS A 55 -1.86 -1.67 -19.92
C LYS A 55 -2.13 -1.22 -18.49
N CYS A 56 -1.08 -0.99 -17.70
CA CYS A 56 -1.18 -0.48 -16.34
C CYS A 56 -1.83 0.90 -16.33
N GLU A 57 -1.33 1.86 -17.13
CA GLU A 57 -1.87 3.21 -17.23
C GLU A 57 -3.35 3.22 -17.65
N ARG A 58 -3.72 2.38 -18.63
CA ARG A 58 -5.12 2.21 -19.04
C ARG A 58 -5.98 1.67 -17.91
N GLN A 59 -5.49 0.68 -17.15
CA GLN A 59 -6.24 0.14 -16.02
C GLN A 59 -6.38 1.15 -14.89
N VAL A 60 -5.33 1.92 -14.58
CA VAL A 60 -5.36 3.02 -13.61
C VAL A 60 -6.44 4.03 -14.02
N HIS A 61 -6.42 4.49 -15.27
CA HIS A 61 -7.42 5.42 -15.80
C HIS A 61 -8.85 4.86 -15.62
N ASN A 62 -9.09 3.61 -16.04
CA ASN A 62 -10.40 2.97 -15.91
C ASN A 62 -10.85 2.84 -14.46
N VAL A 63 -9.94 2.47 -13.55
CA VAL A 63 -10.24 2.34 -12.13
C VAL A 63 -10.64 3.68 -11.53
N ILE A 64 -9.92 4.75 -11.86
CA ILE A 64 -10.19 6.10 -11.37
C ILE A 64 -11.51 6.63 -11.93
N SER A 65 -11.78 6.41 -13.22
CA SER A 65 -13.00 6.90 -13.87
C SER A 65 -14.25 6.15 -13.41
N GLU A 66 -14.14 4.89 -13.01
CA GLU A 66 -15.31 4.03 -12.74
C GLU A 66 -15.54 3.75 -11.25
N SER A 67 -14.50 3.68 -10.42
CA SER A 67 -14.62 3.20 -9.04
C SER A 67 -15.10 4.31 -8.09
N PRO A 68 -16.28 4.17 -7.45
CA PRO A 68 -16.76 5.14 -6.46
C PRO A 68 -15.83 5.26 -5.26
N LEU A 69 -15.17 4.16 -4.87
CA LEU A 69 -14.21 4.16 -3.78
C LEU A 69 -13.00 5.03 -4.09
N ILE A 70 -12.45 4.92 -5.30
CA ILE A 70 -11.28 5.71 -5.71
C ILE A 70 -11.65 7.19 -5.86
N LYS A 71 -12.83 7.49 -6.41
CA LYS A 71 -13.33 8.87 -6.47
C LYS A 71 -13.51 9.49 -5.07
N LEU A 72 -14.04 8.73 -4.12
CA LEU A 72 -14.08 9.15 -2.71
C LEU A 72 -12.69 9.48 -2.18
N MET A 73 -11.69 8.62 -2.41
CA MET A 73 -10.32 8.87 -1.96
C MET A 73 -9.71 10.13 -2.60
N MET A 74 -9.98 10.38 -3.90
CA MET A 74 -9.54 11.61 -4.57
C MET A 74 -10.21 12.85 -3.97
N ASP A 75 -11.51 12.81 -3.71
CA ASP A 75 -12.25 13.90 -3.07
C ASP A 75 -11.71 14.18 -1.66
N ALA A 76 -11.39 13.12 -0.91
CA ALA A 76 -10.83 13.22 0.42
C ALA A 76 -9.45 13.88 0.41
N LEU A 77 -8.56 13.40 -0.46
CA LEU A 77 -7.23 13.98 -0.65
C LEU A 77 -7.27 15.43 -1.10
N LYS A 78 -8.18 15.78 -2.03
CA LYS A 78 -8.39 17.16 -2.45
C LYS A 78 -8.81 18.05 -1.28
N THR A 79 -9.77 17.59 -0.48
CA THR A 79 -10.30 18.34 0.68
C THR A 79 -9.23 18.55 1.75
N THR A 80 -8.34 17.59 1.96
CA THR A 80 -7.23 17.71 2.92
C THR A 80 -6.03 18.49 2.38
N GLY A 81 -6.10 19.06 1.17
CA GLY A 81 -5.04 19.88 0.58
C GLY A 81 -3.99 19.11 -0.23
N CYS A 82 -4.20 17.82 -0.50
CA CYS A 82 -3.31 16.96 -1.27
C CYS A 82 -3.98 16.44 -2.55
N ALA A 83 -4.55 17.35 -3.34
CA ALA A 83 -5.22 17.00 -4.59
C ALA A 83 -4.29 16.19 -5.51
N ILE A 84 -4.78 15.04 -5.99
CA ILE A 84 -4.04 14.16 -6.90
C ILE A 84 -4.16 14.67 -8.34
N ASP A 85 -3.02 14.96 -8.95
CA ASP A 85 -2.81 14.96 -10.40
C ASP A 85 -2.31 13.57 -10.85
N LEU A 86 -3.02 12.94 -11.80
CA LEU A 86 -2.73 11.57 -12.23
C LEU A 86 -1.37 11.42 -12.92
N ASN A 87 -0.92 12.42 -13.66
CA ASN A 87 0.35 12.38 -14.38
C ASN A 87 1.53 12.64 -13.44
N ARG A 88 1.31 13.35 -12.34
CA ARG A 88 2.35 13.69 -11.36
C ARG A 88 2.44 12.71 -10.19
N HIS A 89 1.32 12.17 -9.75
CA HIS A 89 1.22 11.42 -8.48
C HIS A 89 1.00 9.92 -8.67
N ILE A 90 0.78 9.42 -9.88
CA ILE A 90 0.64 7.99 -10.15
C ILE A 90 1.62 7.57 -11.25
N SER A 91 2.39 6.52 -11.00
CA SER A 91 3.37 5.98 -11.94
C SER A 91 3.20 4.47 -12.10
N CYS A 92 3.29 3.99 -13.34
CA CYS A 92 3.37 2.57 -13.64
C CYS A 92 4.83 2.18 -13.88
N GLU A 93 5.39 1.40 -12.97
CA GLU A 93 6.81 1.02 -12.96
C GLU A 93 6.97 -0.49 -12.77
N PRO A 94 8.07 -1.07 -13.24
CA PRO A 94 8.38 -2.45 -12.93
C PRO A 94 8.92 -2.56 -11.49
N CYS A 95 8.37 -3.49 -10.73
CA CYS A 95 8.73 -3.72 -9.33
C CYS A 95 9.32 -5.12 -9.10
N SER A 96 9.80 -5.36 -7.88
CA SER A 96 10.03 -6.72 -7.40
C SER A 96 8.73 -7.56 -7.48
N LYS A 97 8.86 -8.89 -7.59
CA LYS A 97 7.69 -9.79 -7.78
C LYS A 97 6.81 -9.95 -6.53
N VAL A 98 7.17 -9.33 -5.41
CA VAL A 98 6.50 -9.52 -4.12
C VAL A 98 5.43 -8.46 -3.83
N VAL A 99 5.47 -7.32 -4.52
CA VAL A 99 4.54 -6.20 -4.30
C VAL A 99 3.68 -5.91 -5.54
N THR A 100 2.52 -5.30 -5.32
CA THR A 100 1.61 -4.83 -6.38
C THR A 100 1.63 -3.31 -6.56
N GLY A 101 2.21 -2.58 -5.61
CA GLY A 101 2.38 -1.14 -5.61
C GLY A 101 3.14 -0.67 -4.37
N GLY A 102 3.25 0.64 -4.21
CA GLY A 102 3.75 1.29 -3.00
C GLY A 102 3.56 2.80 -3.07
N TYR A 103 3.62 3.47 -1.92
CA TYR A 103 3.59 4.92 -1.82
C TYR A 103 4.98 5.46 -1.48
N ASP A 104 5.52 6.29 -2.37
CA ASP A 104 6.76 7.02 -2.17
C ASP A 104 6.44 8.40 -1.59
N ALA A 105 6.74 8.57 -0.30
CA ALA A 105 6.51 9.81 0.42
C ALA A 105 7.48 10.94 0.02
N GLU A 106 8.67 10.63 -0.50
CA GLU A 106 9.66 11.62 -0.91
C GLU A 106 9.23 12.31 -2.22
N MET A 107 8.80 11.51 -3.19
CA MET A 107 8.28 12.02 -4.47
C MET A 107 6.79 12.36 -4.43
N ASN A 108 6.11 12.01 -3.33
CA ASN A 108 4.66 12.02 -3.16
C ASN A 108 3.96 11.32 -4.33
N GLN A 109 4.31 10.05 -4.57
CA GLN A 109 3.82 9.26 -5.71
C GLN A 109 3.33 7.88 -5.30
N ILE A 110 2.21 7.46 -5.88
CA ILE A 110 1.77 6.08 -5.87
C ILE A 110 2.38 5.35 -7.06
N VAL A 111 3.06 4.25 -6.78
CA VAL A 111 3.59 3.34 -7.79
C VAL A 111 2.66 2.15 -7.94
N VAL A 112 2.27 1.85 -9.18
CA VAL A 112 1.52 0.64 -9.53
C VAL A 112 2.45 -0.28 -10.31
N CYS A 113 2.64 -1.49 -9.81
CA CYS A 113 3.65 -2.40 -10.34
C CYS A 113 3.16 -3.08 -11.63
N GLN A 114 3.63 -2.61 -12.79
CA GLN A 114 3.12 -3.03 -14.11
C GLN A 114 3.30 -4.53 -14.40
N ASN A 115 4.28 -5.17 -13.75
CA ASN A 115 4.62 -6.57 -13.92
C ASN A 115 3.87 -7.52 -12.98
N THR A 116 3.27 -7.02 -11.89
CA THR A 116 2.56 -7.83 -10.88
C THR A 116 1.08 -7.45 -10.78
N ALA A 117 0.73 -6.16 -10.83
CA ALA A 117 -0.64 -5.66 -10.88
C ALA A 117 -1.24 -5.77 -12.30
N THR A 118 -1.39 -7.01 -12.79
CA THR A 118 -1.73 -7.30 -14.20
C THR A 118 -3.24 -7.27 -14.51
N SER A 119 -4.09 -7.22 -13.49
CA SER A 119 -5.56 -7.20 -13.63
C SER A 119 -6.16 -5.92 -13.05
N LYS A 120 -7.33 -5.52 -13.57
CA LYS A 120 -8.05 -4.34 -13.08
C LYS A 120 -8.32 -4.41 -11.57
N SER A 121 -8.59 -5.60 -11.05
CA SER A 121 -8.79 -5.84 -9.62
C SER A 121 -7.49 -5.64 -8.82
N ALA A 122 -6.35 -6.10 -9.34
CA ALA A 122 -5.05 -5.90 -8.71
C ALA A 122 -4.64 -4.42 -8.71
N VAL A 123 -4.85 -3.72 -9.83
CA VAL A 123 -4.61 -2.27 -9.92
C VAL A 123 -5.54 -1.50 -8.97
N HIS A 124 -6.83 -1.88 -8.90
CA HIS A 124 -7.78 -1.27 -7.96
C HIS A 124 -7.36 -1.48 -6.51
N GLY A 125 -6.96 -2.70 -6.13
CA GLY A 125 -6.49 -3.01 -4.79
C GLY A 125 -5.22 -2.26 -4.41
N ALA A 126 -4.21 -2.25 -5.29
CA ALA A 126 -2.98 -1.50 -5.08
C ALA A 126 -3.27 0.01 -4.93
N LEU A 127 -3.99 0.60 -5.89
CA LEU A 127 -4.31 2.02 -5.84
C LEU A 127 -5.12 2.40 -4.59
N ALA A 128 -6.13 1.63 -4.23
CA ALA A 128 -6.93 1.89 -3.03
C ALA A 128 -6.08 1.83 -1.76
N HIS A 129 -5.18 0.84 -1.66
CA HIS A 129 -4.25 0.69 -0.54
C HIS A 129 -3.29 1.88 -0.44
N GLU A 130 -2.58 2.20 -1.52
CA GLU A 130 -1.58 3.28 -1.53
C GLU A 130 -2.22 4.67 -1.34
N MET A 131 -3.46 4.87 -1.77
CA MET A 131 -4.19 6.11 -1.48
C MET A 131 -4.46 6.31 0.01
N VAL A 132 -4.54 5.24 0.82
CA VAL A 132 -4.64 5.37 2.29
C VAL A 132 -3.32 5.89 2.85
N HIS A 133 -2.18 5.38 2.38
CA HIS A 133 -0.87 5.87 2.79
C HIS A 133 -0.67 7.35 2.42
N MET A 134 -1.02 7.72 1.18
CA MET A 134 -0.97 9.12 0.75
C MET A 134 -1.91 10.01 1.57
N PHE A 135 -3.11 9.53 1.89
CA PHE A 135 -4.08 10.27 2.70
C PHE A 135 -3.63 10.45 4.16
N ASP A 136 -3.04 9.41 4.75
CA ASP A 136 -2.49 9.47 6.10
C ASP A 136 -1.24 10.35 6.18
N PHE A 137 -0.37 10.28 5.16
CA PHE A 137 0.75 11.21 5.02
C PHE A 137 0.27 12.66 4.99
N CYS A 138 -0.75 12.94 4.18
CA CYS A 138 -1.32 14.27 4.03
C CYS A 138 -1.98 14.80 5.33
N ARG A 139 -2.93 14.04 5.90
CA ARG A 139 -3.76 14.55 6.99
C ARG A 139 -3.12 14.41 8.37
N ALA A 140 -2.29 13.37 8.55
CA ALA A 140 -1.77 12.98 9.85
C ALA A 140 -0.24 13.10 9.93
N HIS A 141 0.41 13.60 8.87
CA HIS A 141 1.86 13.82 8.83
C HIS A 141 2.63 12.55 9.22
N VAL A 142 2.21 11.41 8.65
CA VAL A 142 2.82 10.09 8.91
C VAL A 142 4.30 10.12 8.55
N ASP A 143 5.14 10.10 9.59
CA ASP A 143 6.55 9.73 9.45
C ASP A 143 6.71 8.22 9.24
N PHE A 144 6.99 7.80 8.01
CA PHE A 144 7.21 6.40 7.66
C PHE A 144 8.42 5.80 8.39
N LYS A 145 9.40 6.59 8.86
CA LYS A 145 10.56 6.09 9.62
C LYS A 145 10.17 5.64 11.03
N ASN A 146 9.12 6.22 11.59
CA ASN A 146 8.57 5.83 12.88
C ASN A 146 7.72 4.55 12.74
N VAL A 147 8.10 3.49 13.46
CA VAL A 147 7.44 2.17 13.41
C VAL A 147 5.96 2.24 13.82
N ASP A 148 5.62 3.07 14.80
CA ASP A 148 4.23 3.21 15.27
C ASP A 148 3.35 3.88 14.19
N HIS A 149 3.90 4.87 13.49
CA HIS A 149 3.23 5.56 12.38
C HIS A 149 3.07 4.64 11.16
N LEU A 150 4.15 3.97 10.75
CA LEU A 150 4.16 3.01 9.66
C LEU A 150 3.13 1.90 9.92
N LEU A 151 3.13 1.32 11.11
CA LEU A 151 2.19 0.27 11.48
C LEU A 151 0.75 0.79 11.56
N CYS A 152 0.54 2.02 12.01
CA CYS A 152 -0.78 2.65 12.05
C CYS A 152 -1.39 2.79 10.65
N THR A 153 -0.62 3.27 9.68
CA THR A 153 -1.12 3.43 8.30
C THR A 153 -1.33 2.08 7.62
N GLU A 154 -0.49 1.08 7.89
CA GLU A 154 -0.69 -0.31 7.45
C GLU A 154 -1.95 -0.96 8.04
N ILE A 155 -2.24 -0.71 9.32
CA ILE A 155 -3.48 -1.15 9.97
C ILE A 155 -4.68 -0.53 9.26
N ARG A 156 -4.63 0.77 8.95
CA ARG A 156 -5.72 1.47 8.26
C ARG A 156 -5.90 0.96 6.84
N ALA A 157 -4.82 0.83 6.07
CA ALA A 157 -4.87 0.32 4.71
C ALA A 157 -5.40 -1.13 4.66
N ALA A 158 -4.95 -1.99 5.58
CA ALA A 158 -5.47 -3.34 5.72
C ALA A 158 -6.95 -3.36 6.15
N ASN A 159 -7.34 -2.52 7.11
CA ASN A 159 -8.71 -2.41 7.62
C ASN A 159 -9.68 -1.94 6.54
N LEU A 160 -9.35 -0.87 5.82
CA LEU A 160 -10.25 -0.21 4.87
C LEU A 160 -10.25 -0.89 3.49
N MET A 161 -9.12 -1.44 3.05
CA MET A 161 -8.95 -1.88 1.65
C MET A 161 -8.77 -3.39 1.49
N HIS A 162 -8.16 -4.11 2.43
CA HIS A 162 -7.86 -5.54 2.24
C HIS A 162 -8.81 -6.48 3.01
N CYS A 163 -9.03 -6.21 4.28
CA CYS A 163 -9.84 -7.03 5.18
C CYS A 163 -11.33 -6.62 5.17
N SER A 164 -11.65 -5.45 4.63
CA SER A 164 -13.02 -4.99 4.32
C SER A 164 -13.73 -5.82 3.22
N PHE A 165 -13.13 -6.91 2.72
CA PHE A 165 -13.74 -7.81 1.74
C PHE A 165 -14.18 -9.16 2.31
N MET A 166 -14.54 -9.23 3.59
CA MET A 166 -15.16 -10.43 4.16
C MET A 166 -16.53 -10.70 3.52
N SER A 167 -16.79 -11.97 3.20
CA SER A 167 -18.02 -12.41 2.53
C SER A 167 -19.27 -12.16 3.38
N ALA A 168 -20.35 -11.67 2.75
CA ALA A 168 -21.66 -11.53 3.39
C ALA A 168 -22.21 -12.85 3.95
N LEU A 169 -21.86 -14.00 3.35
CA LEU A 169 -22.23 -15.33 3.85
C LEU A 169 -21.55 -15.63 5.20
N VAL A 170 -20.28 -15.25 5.36
CA VAL A 170 -19.56 -15.37 6.64
C VAL A 170 -20.19 -14.44 7.67
N MET A 171 -20.68 -13.27 7.25
CA MET A 171 -21.37 -12.33 8.15
C MET A 171 -22.77 -12.78 8.57
N GLY A 172 -23.52 -13.45 7.69
CA GLY A 172 -24.87 -13.94 7.97
C GLY A 172 -24.92 -15.28 8.73
N THR A 173 -23.86 -16.08 8.69
CA THR A 173 -23.81 -17.43 9.29
C THR A 173 -22.94 -17.53 10.56
N ALA A 174 -22.28 -16.44 10.97
CA ALA A 174 -21.41 -16.42 12.15
C ALA A 174 -21.89 -15.43 13.21
N SER A 175 -21.61 -15.73 14.49
CA SER A 175 -21.79 -14.76 15.58
C SER A 175 -21.02 -13.46 15.27
N LEU A 176 -21.65 -12.31 15.48
CA LEU A 176 -21.07 -10.98 15.28
C LEU A 176 -19.72 -10.81 15.99
N ILE A 177 -19.55 -11.45 17.15
CA ILE A 177 -18.31 -11.45 17.93
C ILE A 177 -17.20 -12.18 17.16
N ARG A 178 -17.51 -13.33 16.55
CA ARG A 178 -16.55 -14.13 15.77
C ARG A 178 -16.10 -13.38 14.52
N ILE A 179 -17.02 -12.73 13.82
CA ILE A 179 -16.72 -11.92 12.63
C ILE A 179 -15.79 -10.77 12.99
N LYS A 180 -16.10 -10.04 14.07
CA LYS A 180 -15.27 -8.94 14.54
C LYS A 180 -13.85 -9.41 14.88
N LYS A 181 -13.71 -10.54 15.58
CA LYS A 181 -12.41 -11.12 15.92
C LYS A 181 -11.62 -11.54 14.68
N GLN A 182 -12.26 -12.24 13.74
CA GLN A 182 -11.63 -12.66 12.49
C GLN A 182 -11.16 -11.47 11.65
N HIS A 183 -11.95 -10.40 11.59
CA HIS A 183 -11.57 -9.18 10.91
C HIS A 183 -10.33 -8.53 11.56
N GLN A 184 -10.32 -8.43 12.90
CA GLN A 184 -9.16 -7.91 13.63
C GLN A 184 -7.90 -8.75 13.38
N GLU A 185 -8.01 -10.08 13.37
CA GLU A 185 -6.88 -10.97 13.06
C GLU A 185 -6.38 -10.81 11.61
N CYS A 186 -7.29 -10.64 10.65
CA CYS A 186 -6.92 -10.32 9.27
C CYS A 186 -6.08 -9.03 9.20
N VAL A 187 -6.54 -7.97 9.86
CA VAL A 187 -5.86 -6.66 9.87
C VAL A 187 -4.50 -6.76 10.54
N LYS A 188 -4.41 -7.36 11.73
CA LYS A 188 -3.15 -7.55 12.45
C LYS A 188 -2.13 -8.31 11.60
N ARG A 189 -2.55 -9.42 11.00
CA ARG A 189 -1.67 -10.27 10.18
C ARG A 189 -1.16 -9.52 8.94
N LYS A 190 -2.03 -8.78 8.25
CA LYS A 190 -1.65 -8.02 7.05
C LYS A 190 -0.69 -6.88 7.39
N ALA A 191 -1.01 -6.07 8.40
CA ALA A 191 -0.18 -4.94 8.79
C ALA A 191 1.21 -5.38 9.30
N LEU A 192 1.29 -6.44 10.12
CA LEU A 192 2.58 -7.00 10.55
C LEU A 192 3.41 -7.49 9.36
N ALA A 193 2.78 -8.20 8.42
CA ALA A 193 3.47 -8.70 7.25
C ALA A 193 4.03 -7.58 6.37
N SER A 194 3.29 -6.48 6.19
CA SER A 194 3.78 -5.30 5.46
C SER A 194 4.97 -4.66 6.19
N VAL A 195 4.84 -4.37 7.49
CA VAL A 195 5.92 -3.67 8.23
C VAL A 195 7.19 -4.52 8.32
N MET A 196 7.08 -5.82 8.59
CA MET A 196 8.23 -6.73 8.65
C MET A 196 8.91 -6.93 7.29
N ALA A 197 8.24 -6.60 6.17
CA ALA A 197 8.86 -6.64 4.86
C ALA A 197 9.75 -5.42 4.59
N VAL A 198 9.58 -4.31 5.33
CA VAL A 198 10.27 -3.02 5.09
C VAL A 198 11.10 -2.58 6.30
N ARG A 199 10.92 -3.20 7.46
CA ARG A 199 11.69 -2.94 8.68
C ARG A 199 12.31 -4.21 9.18
N ASP A 200 13.57 -4.11 9.57
CA ASP A 200 14.19 -5.11 10.42
C ASP A 200 13.68 -4.91 11.86
N LEU A 201 12.66 -5.68 12.22
CA LEU A 201 12.10 -5.72 13.57
C LEU A 201 12.03 -7.17 14.01
N SER A 202 12.37 -7.40 15.28
CA SER A 202 12.03 -8.67 15.91
C SER A 202 10.49 -8.86 15.94
N PRO A 203 9.99 -10.10 15.90
CA PRO A 203 8.57 -10.39 16.07
C PRO A 203 7.99 -9.77 17.35
N GLU A 204 8.78 -9.69 18.42
CA GLU A 204 8.43 -9.11 19.71
C GLU A 204 8.23 -7.60 19.61
N GLU A 205 9.16 -6.88 18.97
CA GLU A 205 9.06 -5.43 18.75
C GLU A 205 7.86 -5.09 17.87
N ALA A 206 7.67 -5.82 16.78
CA ALA A 206 6.56 -5.61 15.86
C ALA A 206 5.21 -5.83 16.57
N LYS A 207 5.11 -6.86 17.44
CA LYS A 207 3.92 -7.12 18.24
C LYS A 207 3.69 -6.06 19.31
N ALA A 208 4.75 -5.60 19.98
CA ALA A 208 4.65 -4.52 20.96
C ALA A 208 4.18 -3.22 20.31
N ALA A 209 4.73 -2.86 19.14
CA ALA A 209 4.25 -1.72 18.35
C ALA A 209 2.79 -1.88 17.94
N MET A 210 2.40 -3.08 17.49
CA MET A 210 1.02 -3.40 17.14
C MET A 210 0.08 -3.12 18.31
N ASP A 211 0.39 -3.63 19.49
CA ASP A 211 -0.49 -3.46 20.65
C ASP A 211 -0.61 -2.00 21.10
N ARG A 212 0.44 -1.18 20.93
CA ARG A 212 0.39 0.27 21.20
C ARG A 212 -0.60 1.01 20.29
N VAL A 213 -0.57 0.75 18.99
CA VAL A 213 -1.29 1.57 18.01
C VAL A 213 -2.62 0.96 17.55
N PHE A 214 -2.83 -0.35 17.71
CA PHE A 214 -3.93 -1.08 17.07
C PHE A 214 -5.30 -0.50 17.36
N THR A 215 -5.63 -0.27 18.63
CA THR A 215 -6.98 0.21 19.00
C THR A 215 -7.31 1.56 18.37
N LYS A 216 -6.34 2.49 18.33
CA LYS A 216 -6.53 3.80 17.71
C LYS A 216 -6.69 3.68 16.20
N CYS A 217 -5.74 3.04 15.54
CA CYS A 217 -5.66 2.98 14.08
C CYS A 217 -6.74 2.08 13.46
N TYR A 218 -7.13 1.01 14.14
CA TYR A 218 -8.21 0.12 13.70
C TYR A 218 -9.60 0.78 13.77
N ASN A 219 -9.80 1.73 14.68
CA ASN A 219 -11.07 2.44 14.86
C ASN A 219 -11.15 3.73 14.03
N ASP A 220 -10.04 4.21 13.47
CA ASP A 220 -10.05 5.31 12.53
C ASP A 220 -10.50 4.79 11.15
N LEU A 221 -11.67 5.28 10.70
CA LEU A 221 -12.32 4.85 9.47
C LEU A 221 -12.34 5.94 8.39
N GLU A 222 -11.65 7.06 8.61
CA GLU A 222 -11.53 8.13 7.61
C GLU A 222 -10.81 7.64 6.34
N PRO A 223 -11.26 8.00 5.12
CA PRO A 223 -12.41 8.86 4.80
C PRO A 223 -13.73 8.10 4.58
N LEU A 224 -13.73 6.77 4.67
CA LEU A 224 -14.88 5.92 4.34
C LEU A 224 -16.00 6.00 5.39
N GLY A 225 -15.67 6.29 6.65
CA GLY A 225 -16.60 6.31 7.78
C GLY A 225 -17.16 4.93 8.15
N ARG A 226 -16.78 3.86 7.43
CA ARG A 226 -17.17 2.47 7.69
C ARG A 226 -16.23 1.47 7.04
N ARG A 227 -16.29 0.22 7.53
CA ARG A 227 -15.68 -0.93 6.87
C ARG A 227 -16.60 -1.42 5.78
N LEU A 228 -16.04 -1.73 4.61
CA LEU A 228 -16.82 -2.24 3.48
C LEU A 228 -17.15 -3.72 3.70
N ARG A 229 -18.15 -4.23 2.97
CA ARG A 229 -18.45 -5.66 2.89
C ARG A 229 -18.37 -6.12 1.45
N ARG A 230 -17.84 -7.33 1.25
CA ARG A 230 -17.77 -7.93 -0.09
C ARG A 230 -19.16 -8.28 -0.60
N ASN A 231 -19.37 -8.07 -1.91
CA ASN A 231 -20.65 -8.30 -2.60
C ASN A 231 -21.79 -7.49 -1.97
N SER A 232 -21.53 -6.22 -1.65
CA SER A 232 -22.51 -5.29 -1.10
C SER A 232 -22.45 -3.94 -1.80
N GLU A 233 -23.49 -3.13 -1.60
CA GLU A 233 -23.55 -1.75 -2.07
C GLU A 233 -22.70 -0.76 -1.26
N ASP A 234 -21.90 -1.25 -0.30
CA ASP A 234 -21.17 -0.38 0.63
C ASP A 234 -20.21 0.57 -0.10
N ILE A 235 -19.57 0.15 -1.20
CA ILE A 235 -18.71 1.02 -2.03
C ILE A 235 -19.50 2.21 -2.61
N HIS A 236 -20.68 1.95 -3.18
CA HIS A 236 -21.53 3.02 -3.70
C HIS A 236 -22.08 3.90 -2.57
N LYS A 237 -22.36 3.29 -1.41
CA LYS A 237 -22.91 3.98 -0.25
C LYS A 237 -21.90 4.95 0.36
N VAL A 238 -20.64 4.53 0.58
CA VAL A 238 -19.58 5.44 1.09
C VAL A 238 -19.32 6.61 0.15
N TYR A 239 -19.39 6.38 -1.17
CA TYR A 239 -19.26 7.48 -2.12
C TYR A 239 -20.44 8.46 -2.03
N ARG A 240 -21.68 7.99 -1.92
CA ARG A 240 -22.84 8.89 -1.77
C ARG A 240 -22.80 9.67 -0.45
N GLU A 241 -22.34 9.03 0.63
CA GLU A 241 -22.28 9.62 1.97
C GLU A 241 -21.05 10.47 2.21
N ARG A 242 -20.10 10.56 1.25
CA ARG A 242 -18.84 11.29 1.42
C ARG A 242 -19.00 12.75 1.88
N TYR A 243 -20.07 13.40 1.43
CA TYR A 243 -20.44 14.75 1.85
C TYR A 243 -20.70 14.85 3.36
N LEU A 244 -21.29 13.81 3.96
CA LEU A 244 -21.52 13.75 5.41
C LEU A 244 -20.21 13.69 6.20
N ASN A 245 -19.14 13.18 5.58
CA ASN A 245 -17.79 13.13 6.15
C ASN A 245 -16.94 14.36 5.76
N GLY A 246 -17.55 15.39 5.15
CA GLY A 246 -16.83 16.61 4.76
C GLY A 246 -16.14 16.56 3.40
N TYR A 247 -16.34 15.50 2.59
CA TYR A 247 -15.65 15.31 1.32
C TYR A 247 -16.54 15.55 0.10
N GLY A 248 -15.91 15.90 -1.03
CA GLY A 248 -16.59 16.05 -2.32
C GLY A 248 -17.26 17.40 -2.55
N TYR A 249 -17.07 18.35 -1.63
CA TYR A 249 -17.42 19.75 -1.85
C TYR A 249 -16.40 20.41 -2.80
N SER A 250 -16.90 21.26 -3.69
CA SER A 250 -16.13 21.84 -4.81
C SER A 250 -15.25 23.00 -4.37
#